data_AF-A0A3B4VHU2-F1
#
_entry.id   AF-A0A3B4VHU2-F1
#
_cell.length_a   1.000
_cell.length_b   1.000
_cell.length_c   1.000
_cell.angle_alpha   90.00
_cell.angle_beta   90.00
_cell.angle_gamma   90.00
#
_symmetry.space_group_name_H-M   'P 1'
#
loop_
_entity.id
_entity.type
_entity.pdbx_description
1 polymer ?
#
loop_
_entity_poly.entity_id
_entity_poly.type
_entity_poly.pdbx_seq_one_letter_code
_entity_poly.pdbx_strand_id
1 'polypeptide(L)'
;IQFSILYDLLICLCTCLPGVMMDWPPQSPDLNPIEHIWSELENKLDRSIVHSKESIWVELQKAWGNISVEVLRKYIDTMPERCAAEIAAKGGHTRY
;
A
#
# COMPACT_ATOMS: atom_id res chain seq x y z
N ILE A 1 -5.41 -9.31 10.27
CA ILE A 1 -4.66 -8.89 9.06
C ILE A 1 -3.23 -9.33 9.29
N GLN A 2 -2.66 -10.17 8.42
CA GLN A 2 -1.30 -10.66 8.64
C GLN A 2 -0.34 -9.48 8.42
N PHE A 3 0.19 -8.94 9.52
CA PHE A 3 1.18 -7.87 9.52
C PHE A 3 2.39 -8.19 8.62
N SER A 4 2.63 -9.47 8.30
CA SER A 4 3.71 -9.91 7.40
C SER A 4 3.67 -9.25 6.02
N ILE A 5 2.50 -9.02 5.41
CA ILE A 5 2.42 -8.37 4.09
C ILE A 5 2.78 -6.88 4.19
N LEU A 6 2.41 -6.21 5.28
CA LEU A 6 2.81 -4.82 5.54
C LEU A 6 4.32 -4.71 5.77
N TYR A 7 4.91 -5.67 6.49
CA TYR A 7 6.35 -5.77 6.66
C TYR A 7 7.06 -6.11 5.33
N ASP A 8 6.50 -6.97 4.48
CA ASP A 8 7.07 -7.31 3.17
C ASP A 8 7.02 -6.12 2.20
N LEU A 9 5.96 -5.29 2.25
CA LEU A 9 5.90 -4.00 1.53
C LEU A 9 6.93 -3.01 2.05
N LEU A 10 7.11 -2.92 3.37
CA LEU A 10 8.13 -2.10 4.01
C LEU A 10 9.56 -2.58 3.64
N ILE A 11 9.78 -3.90 3.60
CA ILE A 11 11.05 -4.53 3.23
C ILE A 11 11.33 -4.35 1.74
N CYS A 12 10.33 -4.47 0.86
CA CYS A 12 10.52 -4.24 -0.57
C CYS A 12 10.93 -2.78 -0.84
N LEU A 13 10.29 -1.82 -0.17
CA LEU A 13 10.71 -0.42 -0.08
C LEU A 13 12.17 -0.26 0.39
N CYS A 14 12.61 -1.02 1.40
CA CYS A 14 13.99 -1.00 1.91
C CYS A 14 15.02 -1.69 1.00
N THR A 15 14.63 -2.70 0.21
CA THR A 15 15.56 -3.50 -0.63
C THR A 15 15.78 -2.94 -2.04
N CYS A 16 14.87 -2.09 -2.54
CA CYS A 16 15.03 -1.44 -3.84
C CYS A 16 16.09 -0.32 -3.86
N LEU A 17 16.62 0.08 -2.71
CA LEU A 17 17.74 1.03 -2.58
C LEU A 17 18.91 0.37 -1.84
N PRO A 18 19.85 -0.29 -2.52
CA PRO A 18 21.00 -0.89 -1.84
C PRO A 18 21.87 0.20 -1.22
N GLY A 19 21.87 0.29 0.12
CA GLY A 19 22.80 1.09 0.90
C GLY A 19 22.28 2.42 1.45
N VAL A 20 20.99 2.72 1.34
CA VAL A 20 20.40 3.96 1.87
C VAL A 20 19.39 3.59 2.96
N MET A 21 19.73 3.86 4.23
CA MET A 21 18.70 4.05 5.25
C MET A 21 17.82 5.19 4.74
N MET A 22 16.60 4.88 4.30
CA MET A 22 15.73 5.87 3.64
C MET A 22 15.38 6.97 4.64
N ASP A 23 15.96 8.15 4.46
CA ASP A 23 15.39 9.40 4.93
C ASP A 23 14.07 9.57 4.16
N TRP A 24 12.99 9.00 4.70
CA TRP A 24 11.66 9.12 4.09
C TRP A 24 11.33 10.61 3.95
N PRO A 25 11.16 11.12 2.72
CA PRO A 25 10.87 12.53 2.53
C PRO A 25 9.54 12.87 3.24
N PRO A 26 9.51 13.90 4.09
CA PRO A 26 8.27 14.33 4.71
C PRO A 26 7.26 14.69 3.61
N GLN A 27 6.01 14.23 3.75
CA GLN A 27 4.91 14.50 2.84
C GLN A 27 4.96 13.83 1.44
N SER A 28 5.52 12.62 1.31
CA SER A 28 5.41 11.81 0.08
C SER A 28 4.36 10.68 0.19
N PRO A 29 3.05 10.98 0.06
CA PRO A 29 2.01 9.95 0.01
C PRO A 29 2.12 9.06 -1.24
N ASP A 30 2.69 9.59 -2.33
CA ASP A 30 2.89 8.91 -3.62
C ASP A 30 3.78 7.65 -3.49
N LEU A 31 4.64 7.62 -2.45
CA LEU A 31 5.49 6.48 -2.11
C LEU A 31 4.84 5.46 -1.19
N ASN A 32 3.58 5.66 -0.78
CA ASN A 32 2.90 4.79 0.15
C ASN A 32 1.95 3.81 -0.57
N PRO A 33 2.43 2.64 -1.04
CA PRO A 33 1.60 1.66 -1.74
C PRO A 33 0.42 1.14 -0.89
N ILE A 34 0.41 1.40 0.41
CA ILE A 34 -0.71 1.06 1.30
C ILE A 34 -1.99 1.80 0.91
N GLU A 35 -1.90 3.00 0.34
CA GLU A 35 -3.08 3.79 -0.06
C GLU A 35 -3.89 3.07 -1.14
N HIS A 36 -3.20 2.40 -2.06
CA HIS A 36 -3.86 1.59 -3.07
C HIS A 36 -4.47 0.32 -2.49
N ILE A 37 -3.82 -0.29 -1.50
CA ILE A 37 -4.36 -1.46 -0.80
C ILE A 37 -5.60 -1.08 0.01
N TRP A 38 -5.61 0.10 0.64
CA TRP A 38 -6.80 0.66 1.29
C TRP A 38 -7.92 0.90 0.29
N SER A 39 -7.61 1.47 -0.88
CA SER A 39 -8.60 1.66 -1.94
C SER A 39 -9.21 0.33 -2.41
N GLU A 40 -8.41 -0.72 -2.56
CA GLU A 40 -8.91 -2.06 -2.89
C GLU A 40 -9.80 -2.65 -1.79
N LEU A 41 -9.43 -2.43 -0.52
CA LEU A 41 -10.24 -2.85 0.60
C LEU A 41 -11.59 -2.13 0.64
N GLU A 42 -11.59 -0.81 0.44
CA GLU A 42 -12.82 -0.01 0.39
C GLU A 42 -13.74 -0.43 -0.76
N ASN A 43 -13.17 -0.75 -1.92
CA ASN A 43 -13.93 -1.23 -3.09
C ASN A 43 -14.54 -2.62 -2.85
N LYS A 44 -13.87 -3.47 -2.07
CA LYS A 44 -14.36 -4.82 -1.72
C LYS A 44 -15.27 -4.84 -0.50
N LEU A 45 -15.40 -3.73 0.21
CA LEU A 45 -16.21 -3.62 1.40
C LEU A 45 -17.70 -3.57 1.03
N ASP A 46 -18.48 -4.52 1.54
CA ASP A 46 -19.94 -4.48 1.38
C ASP A 46 -20.56 -3.52 2.39
N ARG A 47 -20.79 -2.28 1.95
CA ARG A 47 -21.37 -1.22 2.79
C ARG A 47 -22.78 -1.54 3.28
N SER A 48 -23.48 -2.51 2.68
CA SER A 48 -24.82 -2.90 3.12
C SER A 48 -24.82 -3.73 4.41
N ILE A 49 -23.68 -4.31 4.80
CA ILE A 49 -23.51 -5.17 5.99
C ILE A 49 -22.94 -4.38 7.19
N VAL A 50 -22.40 -3.20 6.92
CA VAL A 50 -21.52 -2.46 7.81
C VAL A 50 -22.32 -1.49 8.68
N HIS A 51 -22.74 -1.95 9.85
CA HIS A 51 -23.64 -1.21 10.75
C HIS A 51 -23.06 -0.95 12.15
N SER A 52 -21.89 -1.49 12.45
CA SER A 52 -21.19 -1.36 13.73
C SER A 52 -19.68 -1.51 13.53
N LYS A 53 -18.88 -1.15 14.54
CA LYS A 53 -17.42 -1.33 14.49
C LYS A 53 -17.02 -2.79 14.29
N GLU A 54 -17.78 -3.70 14.88
CA GLU A 54 -17.55 -5.14 14.80
C GLU A 54 -17.86 -5.67 13.40
N SER A 55 -18.96 -5.22 12.78
CA SER A 55 -19.28 -5.60 11.39
C SER A 55 -18.32 -5.00 10.37
N ILE A 56 -17.83 -3.76 10.60
CA ILE A 56 -16.72 -3.19 9.81
C ILE A 56 -15.51 -4.12 9.85
N TRP A 57 -15.11 -4.56 11.05
CA TRP A 57 -13.92 -5.39 11.23
C TRP A 57 -14.05 -6.74 10.53
N VAL A 58 -15.20 -7.40 10.67
CA VAL A 58 -15.48 -8.69 10.02
C VAL A 58 -15.43 -8.57 8.50
N GLU A 59 -16.10 -7.56 7.93
CA GLU A 59 -16.09 -7.38 6.47
C GLU A 59 -14.72 -6.95 5.95
N LEU A 60 -13.93 -6.16 6.70
CA LEU A 60 -12.53 -5.87 6.35
C LEU A 60 -11.66 -7.13 6.28
N GLN A 61 -11.80 -8.04 7.25
CA GLN A 61 -11.05 -9.29 7.25
C GLN A 61 -11.42 -10.18 6.05
N LYS A 62 -12.70 -10.22 5.70
CA LYS A 62 -13.22 -10.95 4.53
C LYS A 62 -12.76 -10.32 3.22
N ALA A 63 -12.85 -8.99 3.11
CA ALA A 63 -12.36 -8.23 1.96
C ALA A 63 -10.84 -8.47 1.76
N TRP A 64 -10.07 -8.43 2.85
CA TRP A 64 -8.64 -8.74 2.83
C TRP A 64 -8.35 -10.16 2.33
N GLY A 65 -9.09 -11.17 2.83
CA GLY A 65 -8.95 -12.55 2.37
C GLY A 65 -9.30 -12.76 0.89
N ASN A 66 -10.05 -11.83 0.28
CA ASN A 66 -10.43 -11.85 -1.13
C ASN A 66 -9.49 -11.04 -2.04
N ILE A 67 -8.46 -10.40 -1.49
CA ILE A 67 -7.40 -9.77 -2.29
C ILE A 67 -6.39 -10.85 -2.64
N SER A 68 -6.17 -11.07 -3.94
CA SER A 68 -5.19 -12.06 -4.38
C SER A 68 -3.76 -11.53 -4.21
N VAL A 69 -2.80 -12.45 -4.10
CA VAL A 69 -1.38 -12.11 -3.99
C VAL A 69 -0.90 -11.37 -5.24
N GLU A 70 -1.47 -11.65 -6.41
CA GLU A 70 -1.16 -10.99 -7.67
C GLU A 70 -1.55 -9.51 -7.66
N VAL A 71 -2.70 -9.18 -7.05
CA VAL A 71 -3.11 -7.78 -6.86
C VAL A 71 -2.11 -7.04 -5.97
N LEU A 72 -1.69 -7.67 -4.87
CA LEU A 72 -0.68 -7.09 -3.96
C LEU A 72 0.67 -6.90 -4.67
N ARG A 73 1.11 -7.91 -5.41
CA ARG A 73 2.37 -7.87 -6.19
C ARG A 73 2.36 -6.73 -7.20
N LYS A 74 1.25 -6.50 -7.92
CA LYS A 74 1.14 -5.37 -8.86
C LYS A 74 1.50 -4.03 -8.20
N TYR A 75 1.10 -3.80 -6.96
CA TYR A 75 1.45 -2.54 -6.27
C TYR A 75 2.91 -2.51 -5.84
N ILE A 76 3.42 -3.62 -5.30
CA ILE A 76 4.82 -3.76 -4.90
C ILE A 76 5.76 -3.57 -6.11
N ASP A 77 5.43 -4.19 -7.23
CA ASP A 77 6.24 -4.15 -8.46
C ASP A 77 6.34 -2.74 -9.06
N THR A 78 5.40 -1.83 -8.74
CA THR A 78 5.47 -0.42 -9.17
C THR A 78 6.36 0.45 -8.28
N MET A 79 6.83 -0.05 -7.14
CA MET A 79 7.62 0.74 -6.19
C MET A 79 8.92 1.32 -6.77
N PRO A 80 9.73 0.57 -7.54
CA PRO A 80 10.92 1.14 -8.16
C PRO A 80 10.60 2.34 -9.06
N GLU A 81 9.51 2.26 -9.82
CA GLU A 81 9.08 3.34 -10.72
C GLU A 81 8.58 4.57 -9.95
N ARG A 82 7.85 4.38 -8.84
CA ARG A 82 7.40 5.46 -7.94
C ARG A 82 8.58 6.18 -7.31
N CYS A 83 9.53 5.42 -6.76
CA CYS A 83 10.76 5.97 -6.18
C CYS A 83 11.54 6.78 -7.23
N ALA A 84 11.68 6.26 -8.45
CA ALA A 84 12.34 6.98 -9.53
C ALA A 84 11.60 8.27 -9.91
N ALA A 85 10.26 8.24 -9.94
CA ALA A 85 9.45 9.42 -10.23
C ALA A 85 9.60 10.51 -9.17
N GLU A 86 9.62 10.15 -7.88
CA GLU A 86 9.83 11.11 -6.79
C GLU A 86 11.22 11.74 -6.80
N ILE A 87 12.25 10.93 -7.05
CA ILE A 87 13.62 11.42 -7.20
C ILE A 87 13.69 12.40 -8.38
N ALA A 88 13.05 12.08 -9.51
CA ALA A 88 13.00 12.96 -10.67
C ALA A 88 12.21 14.25 -10.41
N ALA A 89 11.13 14.16 -9.63
CA ALA A 89 10.31 15.29 -9.20
C ALA A 89 10.97 16.14 -8.11
N LYS A 90 12.07 15.64 -7.50
CA LYS A 90 12.76 16.27 -6.36
C LYS A 90 11.82 16.53 -5.17
N GLY A 91 10.92 15.57 -4.90
CA GLY A 91 9.89 15.71 -3.85
C GLY A 91 8.68 16.55 -4.25
N GLY A 92 8.50 16.80 -5.55
CA GLY A 92 7.28 17.39 -6.11
C GLY A 92 6.24 16.34 -6.48
N HIS A 93 5.01 16.77 -6.82
CA HIS A 93 3.92 15.86 -7.16
C HIS A 93 4.26 14.90 -8.31
N THR A 94 3.95 13.62 -8.10
CA THR A 94 4.04 12.61 -9.15
C THR A 94 2.65 12.24 -9.68
N ARG A 95 2.61 11.29 -10.63
CA ARG A 95 1.35 10.76 -11.17
C ARG A 95 0.73 9.65 -10.31
N TYR A 96 1.42 9.24 -9.26
CA TYR A 96 1.13 8.04 -8.47
C TYR A 96 0.29 8.34 -7.23
#